data_AF-A0ABD6C8Y5-F1
#
_entry.id   AF-A0ABD6C8Y5-F1
#
_cell.length_a   1.000
_cell.length_b   1.000
_cell.length_c   1.000
_cell.angle_alpha   90.00
_cell.angle_beta   90.00
_cell.angle_gamma   90.00
#
_symmetry.space_group_name_H-M   'P 1'
#
loop_
_entity.id
_entity.type
_entity.pdbx_description
1 polymer ?
#
loop_
_entity_poly.entity_id
_entity_poly.type
_entity_poly.pdbx_seq_one_letter_code
_entity_poly.pdbx_strand_id
1 'polypeptide(L)'
;MAAVLTDRLRRVGYGWLVVQGLLAAIAPERSIDVKFKLWGAGVENVGALEPKDWYVRSVRAAGVGMIAAGITGLLFERNAGVEEDDAGREQD
;
A
#
# COMPACT_ATOMS: atom_id res chain seq x y z
N MET A 1 -11.33 3.97 -23.20
CA MET A 1 -10.42 4.88 -22.47
C MET A 1 -10.61 4.81 -20.94
N ALA A 2 -11.84 4.85 -20.42
CA ALA A 2 -12.09 4.76 -18.96
C ALA A 2 -11.60 3.45 -18.31
N ALA A 3 -11.78 2.29 -18.97
CA ALA A 3 -11.32 1.00 -18.45
C ALA A 3 -9.80 0.93 -18.27
N VAL A 4 -9.03 1.42 -19.25
CA VAL A 4 -7.56 1.48 -19.22
C VAL A 4 -7.05 2.41 -18.12
N LEU A 5 -7.75 3.52 -17.87
CA LEU A 5 -7.40 4.44 -16.78
C LEU A 5 -7.60 3.77 -15.41
N THR A 6 -8.71 3.05 -15.22
CA THR A 6 -9.00 2.32 -14.00
C THR A 6 -7.96 1.22 -13.72
N ASP A 7 -7.55 0.48 -14.74
CA ASP A 7 -6.51 -0.56 -14.63
C ASP A 7 -5.15 0.00 -14.18
N ARG A 8 -4.72 1.09 -14.83
CA ARG A 8 -3.51 1.82 -14.43
C ARG A 8 -3.60 2.30 -12.98
N LEU A 9 -4.74 2.83 -12.56
CA LEU A 9 -4.96 3.29 -11.19
C LEU A 9 -4.89 2.15 -10.18
N ARG A 10 -5.50 0.99 -10.46
CA ARG A 10 -5.43 -0.20 -9.60
C ARG A 10 -3.99 -0.67 -9.43
N ARG A 11 -3.26 -0.82 -10.54
CA ARG A 11 -1.85 -1.25 -10.50
C ARG A 11 -0.97 -0.28 -9.71
N VAL A 12 -1.15 1.03 -9.91
CA VAL A 12 -0.44 2.06 -9.11
C VAL A 12 -0.85 1.98 -7.64
N GLY A 13 -2.14 1.78 -7.34
CA GLY A 13 -2.66 1.62 -5.98
C GLY A 13 -2.07 0.42 -5.25
N TYR A 14 -1.99 -0.75 -5.92
CA TYR A 14 -1.37 -1.93 -5.35
C TYR A 14 0.14 -1.76 -5.13
N GLY A 15 0.83 -1.12 -6.09
CA GLY A 15 2.24 -0.74 -5.92
C GLY A 15 2.44 0.21 -4.72
N TRP A 16 1.55 1.19 -4.58
CA TRP A 16 1.57 2.12 -3.45
C TRP A 16 1.35 1.42 -2.11
N LEU A 17 0.44 0.44 -2.05
CA LEU A 17 0.22 -0.42 -0.89
C LEU A 17 1.50 -1.16 -0.48
N VAL A 18 2.25 -1.71 -1.43
CA VAL A 18 3.53 -2.38 -1.14
C VAL A 18 4.55 -1.40 -0.53
N VAL A 19 4.66 -0.19 -1.08
CA VAL A 19 5.57 0.84 -0.56
C VAL A 19 5.20 1.25 0.86
N GLN A 20 3.91 1.52 1.12
CA GLN A 20 3.42 1.84 2.47
C GLN A 20 3.65 0.67 3.44
N GLY A 21 3.43 -0.56 2.97
CA GLY A 21 3.70 -1.78 3.71
C GLY A 21 5.17 -1.93 4.12
N LEU A 22 6.11 -1.69 3.20
CA LEU A 22 7.54 -1.74 3.47
C LEU A 22 7.96 -0.72 4.52
N LEU A 23 7.50 0.53 4.40
CA LEU A 23 7.79 1.58 5.37
C LEU A 23 7.29 1.19 6.77
N ALA A 24 6.06 0.70 6.86
CA ALA A 24 5.46 0.27 8.13
C ALA A 24 6.13 -1.00 8.71
N ALA A 25 6.62 -1.92 7.86
CA ALA A 25 7.24 -3.17 8.31
C ALA A 25 8.70 -3.01 8.75
N ILE A 26 9.46 -2.13 8.10
CA ILE A 26 10.89 -1.91 8.35
C ILE A 26 11.11 -0.84 9.42
N ALA A 27 10.38 0.28 9.34
CA ALA A 27 10.53 1.43 10.22
C ALA A 27 9.18 1.86 10.81
N PRO A 28 8.54 1.02 11.65
CA PRO A 28 7.23 1.29 12.22
C PRO A 28 7.21 2.58 13.05
N GLU A 29 8.21 2.82 13.89
CA GLU A 29 8.29 4.02 14.75
C GLU A 29 8.37 5.31 13.94
N ARG A 30 9.18 5.33 12.88
CA ARG A 30 9.29 6.48 11.98
C ARG A 30 8.02 6.70 11.20
N SER A 31 7.36 5.62 10.79
CA SER A 31 6.06 5.70 10.12
C SER A 31 5.00 6.29 11.05
N ILE A 32 5.04 5.94 12.33
CA ILE A 32 4.14 6.48 13.36
C ILE A 32 4.43 7.97 13.59
N ASP A 33 5.70 8.35 13.80
CA ASP A 33 6.11 9.75 14.03
C ASP A 33 5.74 10.67 12.85
N VAL A 34 5.99 10.23 11.61
CA VAL A 34 5.60 11.00 10.42
C VAL A 34 4.08 11.16 10.35
N LYS A 35 3.30 10.09 10.60
CA LYS A 35 1.84 10.18 10.60
C LYS A 35 1.34 11.12 11.70
N PHE A 36 1.92 11.07 12.88
CA PHE A 36 1.60 11.99 13.96
C PHE A 36 1.95 13.43 13.64
N LYS A 37 3.10 13.71 13.01
CA LYS A 37 3.44 15.08 12.59
C LYS A 37 2.50 15.61 11.51
N LEU A 38 2.11 14.75 10.57
CA LEU A 38 1.29 15.14 9.44
C LEU A 38 -0.18 15.34 9.83
N TRP A 39 -0.72 14.49 10.71
CA TRP A 39 -2.14 14.48 11.08
C TRP A 39 -2.41 15.03 12.48
N GLY A 40 -1.38 15.15 13.32
CA GLY A 40 -1.46 15.63 14.70
C GLY A 40 -1.16 17.12 14.87
N ALA A 41 -1.07 17.89 13.77
CA ALA A 41 -0.81 19.34 13.84
C ALA A 41 -1.87 20.15 14.65
N GLY A 42 -3.01 19.54 15.00
CA GLY A 42 -4.06 20.14 15.83
C GLY A 42 -4.16 19.60 17.26
N VAL A 43 -3.30 18.67 17.68
CA VAL A 43 -3.28 18.14 19.05
C VAL A 43 -2.06 18.70 19.79
N GLU A 44 -2.28 19.27 20.98
CA GLU A 44 -1.20 19.73 21.83
C GLU A 44 -0.41 18.52 22.36
N ASN A 45 0.92 18.64 22.47
CA ASN A 45 1.82 17.63 23.07
C ASN A 45 1.97 16.26 22.35
N VAL A 46 1.52 16.07 21.11
CA VAL A 46 1.69 14.78 20.39
C VAL A 46 3.16 14.39 20.16
N GLY A 47 4.06 15.36 20.04
CA GLY A 47 5.49 15.10 19.85
C GLY A 47 6.20 14.47 21.05
N ALA A 48 5.55 14.47 22.23
CA ALA A 48 6.08 13.86 23.46
C ALA A 48 5.51 12.44 23.72
N LEU A 49 4.62 11.95 22.86
CA LEU A 49 3.99 10.65 23.04
C LEU A 49 4.85 9.55 22.42
N GLU A 50 5.51 8.77 23.26
CA GLU A 50 6.24 7.59 22.83
C GLU A 50 5.25 6.46 22.48
N PRO A 51 5.34 5.87 21.27
CA PRO A 51 4.45 4.81 20.87
C PRO A 51 4.71 3.54 21.69
N LYS A 52 3.65 2.97 22.28
CA LYS A 52 3.77 1.71 23.05
C LYS A 52 4.22 0.55 22.15
N ASP A 53 5.03 -0.36 22.70
CA ASP A 53 5.59 -1.52 21.99
C ASP A 53 4.54 -2.37 21.24
N TRP A 54 3.37 -2.58 21.85
CA TRP A 54 2.29 -3.33 21.21
C TRP A 54 1.79 -2.64 19.94
N TYR A 55 1.74 -1.30 19.94
CA TYR A 55 1.30 -0.51 18.80
C TYR A 55 2.34 -0.54 17.68
N VAL A 56 3.63 -0.44 18.02
CA VAL A 56 4.74 -0.63 17.07
C VAL A 56 4.66 -2.02 16.42
N ARG A 57 4.37 -3.06 17.22
CA ARG A 57 4.18 -4.43 16.71
C ARG A 57 2.97 -4.53 15.78
N SER A 58 1.86 -3.91 16.12
CA SER A 58 0.65 -3.86 15.29
C SER A 58 0.89 -3.15 13.96
N VAL A 59 1.60 -2.02 13.97
CA VAL A 59 1.95 -1.28 12.74
C VAL A 59 2.85 -2.12 11.84
N ARG A 60 3.82 -2.83 12.42
CA ARG A 60 4.67 -3.76 11.68
C ARG A 60 3.86 -4.90 11.05
N ALA A 61 2.96 -5.52 11.81
CA ALA A 61 2.09 -6.58 11.30
C ALA A 61 1.16 -6.09 10.18
N ALA A 62 0.58 -4.90 10.35
CA ALA A 62 -0.21 -4.25 9.31
C ALA A 62 0.63 -3.98 8.06
N GLY A 63 1.90 -3.56 8.22
CA GLY A 63 2.85 -3.39 7.12
C GLY A 63 3.03 -4.66 6.30
N VAL A 64 3.24 -5.80 6.96
CA VAL A 64 3.34 -7.12 6.30
C VAL A 64 2.05 -7.47 5.55
N GLY A 65 0.89 -7.23 6.15
CA GLY A 65 -0.40 -7.44 5.50
C GLY A 65 -0.58 -6.57 4.24
N MET A 66 -0.18 -5.30 4.29
CA MET A 66 -0.21 -4.39 3.13
C MET A 66 0.70 -4.86 2.00
N ILE A 67 1.91 -5.36 2.32
CA ILE A 67 2.82 -5.96 1.33
C ILE A 67 2.15 -7.17 0.67
N ALA A 68 1.61 -8.09 1.47
CA ALA A 68 0.96 -9.30 0.95
C ALA A 68 -0.23 -8.96 0.04
N ALA A 69 -1.11 -8.05 0.46
CA ALA A 69 -2.25 -7.62 -0.34
C ALA A 69 -1.83 -6.89 -1.62
N GLY A 70 -0.84 -6.00 -1.55
CA GLY A 70 -0.33 -5.27 -2.70
C GLY A 70 0.33 -6.18 -3.74
N ILE A 71 1.19 -7.11 -3.32
CA ILE A 71 1.79 -8.10 -4.23
C ILE A 71 0.71 -8.99 -4.87
N THR A 72 -0.24 -9.48 -4.07
CA THR A 72 -1.34 -10.31 -4.58
C THR A 72 -2.15 -9.55 -5.62
N GLY A 73 -2.50 -8.28 -5.36
CA GLY A 73 -3.21 -7.43 -6.32
C GLY A 73 -2.41 -7.21 -7.62
N LEU A 74 -1.11 -6.93 -7.51
CA LEU A 74 -0.24 -6.78 -8.70
C LEU A 74 -0.16 -8.06 -9.54
N LEU A 75 -0.16 -9.23 -8.92
CA LEU A 75 -0.18 -10.52 -9.63
C LEU A 75 -1.50 -10.72 -10.39
N PHE A 76 -2.64 -10.36 -9.79
CA PHE A 76 -3.94 -10.44 -10.45
C PHE A 76 -4.04 -9.51 -11.67
N GLU A 77 -3.57 -8.26 -11.55
CA GLU A 77 -3.55 -7.32 -12.69
C GLU A 77 -2.61 -7.80 -13.80
N ARG A 78 -1.52 -8.52 -13.47
CA ARG A 78 -0.61 -9.09 -14.48
C ARG A 78 -1.30 -10.19 -15.30
N ASN A 79 -2.13 -11.02 -14.67
CA ASN A 79 -2.83 -12.10 -15.37
C ASN A 79 -3.97 -11.57 -16.24
N ALA A 80 -4.71 -10.56 -15.76
CA ALA A 80 -5.78 -9.92 -16.53
C ALA A 80 -5.27 -9.27 -17.84
N GLY A 81 -4.08 -8.66 -17.81
CA GLY A 81 -3.47 -8.06 -19.01
C GLY A 81 -2.95 -9.08 -20.04
N VAL A 82 -2.80 -10.36 -19.69
CA VAL A 82 -2.43 -11.44 -20.62
C VAL A 82 -3.67 -11.99 -21.34
N GLU A 83 -4.80 -12.10 -20.63
CA GLU A 83 -6.08 -12.57 -21.19
C GLU A 83 -6.65 -11.59 -22.24
N GLU A 84 -6.49 -10.28 -22.05
CA GLU A 84 -6.93 -9.27 -23.05
C GLU A 84 -6.07 -9.28 -24.34
N ASP A 85 -4.80 -9.68 -24.25
CA ASP A 85 -3.85 -9.68 -25.38
C ASP A 85 -4.01 -10.93 -26.27
N ASP A 86 -4.47 -12.05 -25.70
CA ASP A 86 -4.82 -13.26 -26.46
C ASP A 86 -6.21 -13.18 -27.12
N ALA A 87 -7.21 -12.56 -26.47
CA ALA A 87 -8.53 -12.34 -27.05
C ALA A 87 -8.52 -11.40 -28.29
N GLY A 88 -7.46 -10.60 -28.45
CA GLY A 88 -7.23 -9.76 -29.62
C GLY A 88 -6.58 -10.47 -30.82
N ARG A 89 -6.03 -11.68 -30.65
CA ARG A 89 -5.35 -12.45 -31.72
C ARG A 89 -6.21 -13.53 -32.38
N GLU A 90 -7.33 -13.90 -31.78
CA GLU A 90 -8.27 -14.90 -32.35
C GLU A 90 -9.31 -14.28 -33.31
N GLN A 91 -9.28 -12.96 -33.52
CA GLN A 91 -10.21 -12.25 -34.42
C GLN A 91 -9.55 -11.70 -35.71
N ASP A 92 -8.31 -12.09 -36.02
CA ASP A 92 -7.58 -11.71 -37.25
C ASP A 92 -7.35 -12.91 -38.18
#